data_AF-A0A965HVA4-F1
#
_entry.id   AF-A0A965HVA4-F1
#
_cell.length_a   1.000
_cell.length_b   1.000
_cell.length_c   1.000
_cell.angle_alpha   90.00
_cell.angle_beta   90.00
_cell.angle_gamma   90.00
#
_symmetry.space_group_name_H-M   'P 1'
#
loop_
_entity.id
_entity.type
_entity.pdbx_description
1 polymer ?
#
loop_
_entity_poly.entity_id
_entity_poly.type
_entity_poly.pdbx_seq_one_letter_code
_entity_poly.pdbx_strand_id
1 'polypeptide(L)'
;MNMATETTHTEIRELVSQASGVIAHYWPMSMFVHHNPLHNIESLHFEEAVRVGRRFIGGNGYLPNDVFRAYVESGRIKPDHIDTAIRPHVKDQSVKLGQHAVSHFDVLRAHLLSACTPPTNETLEAFIDRSPNKDSLRKLAEHLNPVLKKAKPDESPLARDWTLTEWCDRTLLTQLTDAIDREIVKWCEAFLDEGHAVWAMPEREKGFYHAWKSLAALEWSPCGIANNTRKIERLPESPEEALLEHLEVLGIPEEMRQDYLSLQLAALCGWASFINWRG
;
A
#
# COMPACT_ATOMS: atom_id res chain seq x y z
N MET A 1 36.29 -3.56 -10.92
CA MET A 1 35.06 -3.99 -10.23
C MET A 1 35.28 -5.41 -9.74
N ASN A 2 34.90 -5.74 -8.51
CA ASN A 2 35.08 -7.09 -7.95
C ASN A 2 33.89 -7.96 -8.41
N MET A 3 34.10 -9.24 -8.74
CA MET A 3 33.00 -10.12 -9.20
C MET A 3 31.84 -10.20 -8.20
N ALA A 4 32.11 -10.11 -6.90
CA ALA A 4 31.08 -10.10 -5.86
C ALA A 4 30.13 -8.88 -5.96
N THR A 5 30.68 -7.69 -6.22
CA THR A 5 29.89 -6.45 -6.42
C THR A 5 29.00 -6.54 -7.66
N GLU A 6 29.49 -7.13 -8.76
CA GLU A 6 28.68 -7.31 -9.97
C GLU A 6 27.53 -8.29 -9.76
N THR A 7 27.75 -9.36 -8.98
CA THR A 7 26.68 -10.28 -8.57
C THR A 7 25.61 -9.57 -7.75
N THR A 8 26.00 -8.82 -6.72
CA THR A 8 25.05 -8.07 -5.87
C THR A 8 24.27 -7.01 -6.64
N HIS A 9 24.92 -6.29 -7.57
CA HIS A 9 24.22 -5.32 -8.43
C HIS A 9 23.17 -6.00 -9.31
N THR A 10 23.47 -7.19 -9.82
CA THR A 10 22.54 -7.96 -10.65
C THR A 10 21.33 -8.43 -9.84
N GLU A 11 21.56 -8.94 -8.62
CA GLU A 11 20.49 -9.36 -7.70
C GLU A 11 19.54 -8.20 -7.35
N ILE A 12 20.09 -7.00 -7.10
CA ILE A 12 19.27 -5.81 -6.81
C ILE A 12 18.43 -5.38 -8.01
N ARG A 13 18.99 -5.43 -9.23
CA ARG A 13 18.22 -5.12 -10.44
C ARG A 13 17.10 -6.12 -10.67
N GLU A 14 17.35 -7.41 -10.43
CA GLU A 14 16.31 -8.44 -10.53
C GLU A 14 15.21 -8.21 -9.49
N LEU A 15 15.57 -7.87 -8.26
CA LEU A 15 14.62 -7.53 -7.19
C LEU A 15 13.73 -6.34 -7.57
N VAL A 16 14.32 -5.26 -8.11
CA VAL A 16 13.56 -4.09 -8.60
C VAL A 16 12.66 -4.47 -9.76
N SER A 17 13.16 -5.28 -10.70
CA SER A 17 12.36 -5.78 -11.83
C SER A 17 11.15 -6.57 -11.35
N GLN A 18 11.31 -7.46 -10.36
CA GLN A 18 10.22 -8.23 -9.77
C GLN A 18 9.22 -7.33 -9.02
N ALA A 19 9.72 -6.35 -8.26
CA ALA A 19 8.88 -5.39 -7.54
C ALA A 19 8.05 -4.50 -8.50
N SER A 20 8.58 -4.20 -9.69
CA SER A 20 7.86 -3.41 -10.70
C SER A 20 6.64 -4.13 -11.29
N GLY A 21 6.46 -5.43 -11.05
CA GLY A 21 5.34 -6.19 -11.59
C GLY A 21 3.95 -5.71 -11.14
N VAL A 22 3.86 -4.94 -10.05
CA VAL A 22 2.58 -4.40 -9.54
C VAL A 22 2.14 -3.11 -10.23
N ILE A 23 3.04 -2.44 -10.95
CA ILE A 23 2.76 -1.20 -11.69
C ILE A 23 2.72 -1.51 -13.19
N ALA A 24 1.90 -0.79 -13.96
CA ALA A 24 1.74 -1.04 -15.40
C ALA A 24 3.04 -0.80 -16.21
N HIS A 25 3.27 -1.56 -17.28
CA HIS A 25 4.27 -1.20 -18.31
C HIS A 25 3.61 -0.32 -19.38
N TYR A 26 4.15 0.87 -19.64
CA TYR A 26 3.61 1.76 -20.69
C TYR A 26 4.32 1.54 -22.05
N TRP A 27 3.64 1.85 -23.17
CA TRP A 27 4.20 1.89 -24.54
C TRP A 27 4.55 3.36 -24.89
N PRO A 28 5.32 3.70 -25.96
CA PRO A 28 5.81 5.06 -26.19
C PRO A 28 4.68 6.08 -26.23
N MET A 29 4.65 6.93 -25.22
CA MET A 29 3.72 8.03 -25.13
C MET A 29 4.49 9.31 -25.39
N SER A 30 4.31 9.87 -26.59
CA SER A 30 4.84 11.19 -26.95
C SER A 30 4.11 12.34 -26.24
N MET A 31 2.99 12.05 -25.56
CA MET A 31 2.13 12.99 -24.85
C MET A 31 1.55 12.33 -23.59
N PHE A 32 1.35 13.12 -22.52
CA PHE A 32 0.70 12.66 -21.27
C PHE A 32 -0.78 12.30 -21.51
N VAL A 33 -1.17 11.06 -21.21
CA VAL A 33 -2.54 10.55 -21.30
C VAL A 33 -2.83 9.67 -20.07
N HIS A 34 -4.03 9.75 -19.51
CA HIS A 34 -4.45 8.90 -18.39
C HIS A 34 -4.66 7.45 -18.85
N HIS A 35 -3.81 6.51 -18.43
CA HIS A 35 -3.97 5.07 -18.68
C HIS A 35 -4.31 4.30 -17.41
N ASN A 36 -4.90 3.10 -17.57
CA ASN A 36 -5.36 2.25 -16.47
C ASN A 36 -4.18 1.72 -15.62
N PRO A 37 -4.04 2.13 -14.34
CA PRO A 37 -2.97 1.63 -13.46
C PRO A 37 -3.04 0.12 -13.19
N LEU A 38 -4.17 -0.53 -13.50
CA LEU A 38 -4.42 -1.94 -13.24
C LEU A 38 -3.94 -2.88 -14.36
N HIS A 39 -3.34 -2.37 -15.44
CA HIS A 39 -3.08 -3.16 -16.65
C HIS A 39 -2.31 -4.46 -16.39
N ASN A 40 -1.26 -4.41 -15.56
CA ASN A 40 -0.41 -5.58 -15.28
C ASN A 40 -1.06 -6.63 -14.37
N ILE A 41 -2.25 -6.35 -13.82
CA ILE A 41 -2.99 -7.29 -12.99
C ILE A 41 -4.32 -7.74 -13.63
N GLU A 42 -4.57 -7.37 -14.89
CA GLU A 42 -5.80 -7.74 -15.64
C GLU A 42 -5.90 -9.25 -15.92
N SER A 43 -4.76 -9.94 -15.97
CA SER A 43 -4.69 -11.39 -16.19
C SER A 43 -4.93 -12.20 -14.91
N LEU A 44 -4.90 -11.58 -13.73
CA LEU A 44 -5.13 -12.25 -12.45
C LEU A 44 -6.61 -12.61 -12.28
N HIS A 45 -6.88 -13.67 -11.51
CA HIS A 45 -8.26 -13.96 -11.11
C HIS A 45 -8.83 -12.79 -10.31
N PHE A 46 -10.12 -12.49 -10.48
CA PHE A 46 -10.75 -11.27 -9.94
C PHE A 46 -10.41 -11.01 -8.45
N GLU A 47 -10.53 -12.03 -7.60
CA GLU A 47 -10.22 -11.93 -6.17
C GLU A 47 -8.75 -11.56 -5.90
N GLU A 48 -7.84 -12.10 -6.70
CA GLU A 48 -6.43 -11.82 -6.61
C GLU A 48 -6.09 -10.42 -7.14
N ALA A 49 -6.68 -10.02 -8.27
CA ALA A 49 -6.54 -8.66 -8.80
C ALA A 49 -7.04 -7.61 -7.79
N VAL A 50 -8.18 -7.85 -7.13
CA VAL A 50 -8.68 -6.96 -6.07
C VAL A 50 -7.73 -6.92 -4.88
N ARG A 51 -7.19 -8.07 -4.46
CA ARG A 51 -6.23 -8.13 -3.34
C ARG A 51 -4.96 -7.32 -3.65
N VAL A 52 -4.37 -7.53 -4.84
CA VAL A 52 -3.15 -6.82 -5.28
C VAL A 52 -3.44 -5.33 -5.50
N GLY A 53 -4.52 -4.98 -6.20
CA GLY A 53 -4.91 -3.60 -6.46
C GLY A 53 -5.27 -2.83 -5.17
N ARG A 54 -5.87 -3.48 -4.18
CA ARG A 54 -6.11 -2.86 -2.87
C ARG A 54 -4.80 -2.63 -2.11
N ARG A 55 -3.92 -3.62 -2.11
CA ARG A 55 -2.65 -3.58 -1.35
C ARG A 55 -1.70 -2.51 -1.89
N PHE A 56 -1.48 -2.48 -3.21
CA PHE A 56 -0.44 -1.63 -3.79
C PHE A 56 -0.99 -0.33 -4.38
N ILE A 57 -2.20 -0.33 -4.93
CA ILE A 57 -2.75 0.82 -5.67
C ILE A 57 -3.78 1.60 -4.82
N GLY A 58 -4.19 1.06 -3.67
CA GLY A 58 -5.20 1.67 -2.80
C GLY A 58 -6.63 1.57 -3.35
N GLY A 59 -6.87 0.74 -4.37
CA GLY A 59 -8.18 0.56 -4.99
C GLY A 59 -9.16 -0.25 -4.12
N ASN A 60 -10.40 0.22 -4.00
CA ASN A 60 -11.47 -0.55 -3.39
C ASN A 60 -12.18 -1.41 -4.45
N GLY A 61 -11.75 -2.67 -4.60
CA GLY A 61 -12.31 -3.59 -5.60
C GLY A 61 -13.72 -4.13 -5.28
N TYR A 62 -14.25 -3.84 -4.10
CA TYR A 62 -15.63 -4.15 -3.71
C TYR A 62 -16.33 -2.89 -3.21
N LEU A 63 -17.64 -2.83 -3.38
CA LEU A 63 -18.46 -1.80 -2.76
C LEU A 63 -18.44 -1.94 -1.23
N PRO A 64 -18.56 -0.85 -0.47
CA PRO A 64 -18.66 -0.96 0.97
C PRO A 64 -20.00 -1.60 1.40
N ASN A 65 -20.01 -2.18 2.62
CA ASN A 65 -21.12 -3.01 3.09
C ASN A 65 -22.43 -2.23 3.25
N ASP A 66 -22.38 -0.93 3.50
CA ASP A 66 -23.54 -0.04 3.53
C ASP A 66 -24.25 0.04 2.17
N VAL A 67 -23.49 0.10 1.07
CA VAL A 67 -24.04 0.06 -0.30
C VAL A 67 -24.70 -1.29 -0.60
N PHE A 68 -24.07 -2.40 -0.22
CA PHE A 68 -24.69 -3.73 -0.37
C PHE A 68 -25.98 -3.87 0.44
N ARG A 69 -26.02 -3.35 1.68
CA ARG A 69 -27.23 -3.34 2.50
C ARG A 69 -28.33 -2.46 1.89
N ALA A 70 -28.00 -1.29 1.35
CA ALA A 70 -28.95 -0.46 0.63
C ALA A 70 -29.57 -1.19 -0.58
N TYR A 71 -28.79 -2.03 -1.28
CA TYR A 71 -29.33 -2.88 -2.34
C TYR A 71 -30.23 -4.01 -1.82
N VAL A 72 -30.04 -4.49 -0.59
CA VAL A 72 -30.99 -5.41 0.04
C VAL A 72 -32.28 -4.69 0.39
N GLU A 73 -32.19 -3.52 1.01
CA GLU A 73 -33.34 -2.67 1.37
C GLU A 73 -34.16 -2.26 0.14
N SER A 74 -33.49 -1.95 -0.98
CA SER A 74 -34.14 -1.60 -2.25
C SER A 74 -34.70 -2.82 -3.00
N GLY A 75 -34.48 -4.05 -2.50
CA GLY A 75 -34.89 -5.28 -3.15
C GLY A 75 -34.07 -5.70 -4.39
N ARG A 76 -32.97 -4.99 -4.69
CA ARG A 76 -32.04 -5.36 -5.79
C ARG A 76 -31.29 -6.65 -5.46
N ILE A 77 -30.94 -6.84 -4.19
CA ILE A 77 -30.38 -8.09 -3.65
C ILE A 77 -31.46 -8.70 -2.74
N LYS A 78 -31.84 -9.95 -3.00
CA LYS A 78 -32.79 -10.67 -2.14
C LYS A 78 -32.02 -11.35 -0.99
N PRO A 79 -32.62 -11.51 0.20
CA PRO A 79 -32.01 -12.26 1.30
C PRO A 79 -31.53 -13.66 0.88
N ASP A 80 -32.29 -14.35 0.01
CA ASP A 80 -31.92 -15.68 -0.51
C ASP A 80 -30.63 -15.68 -1.34
N HIS A 81 -30.29 -14.55 -1.99
CA HIS A 81 -29.02 -14.40 -2.69
C HIS A 81 -27.86 -14.39 -1.70
N ILE A 82 -28.02 -13.70 -0.56
CA ILE A 82 -27.03 -13.69 0.52
C ILE A 82 -26.89 -15.09 1.12
N ASP A 83 -28.02 -15.74 1.41
CA ASP A 83 -28.03 -17.09 1.98
C ASP A 83 -27.31 -18.08 1.07
N THR A 84 -27.49 -17.97 -0.24
CA THR A 84 -26.78 -18.79 -1.23
C THR A 84 -25.29 -18.48 -1.27
N ALA A 85 -24.91 -17.20 -1.22
CA ALA A 85 -23.52 -16.77 -1.28
C ALA A 85 -22.71 -17.19 -0.04
N ILE A 86 -23.30 -17.18 1.16
CA ILE A 86 -22.57 -17.51 2.39
C ILE A 86 -22.49 -19.02 2.67
N ARG A 87 -23.41 -19.84 2.12
CA ARG A 87 -23.49 -21.28 2.38
C ARG A 87 -22.14 -22.02 2.24
N PRO A 88 -21.34 -21.80 1.18
CA PRO A 88 -20.04 -22.46 1.04
C PRO A 88 -19.02 -22.12 2.15
N HIS A 89 -19.22 -21.00 2.86
CA HIS A 89 -18.33 -20.51 3.92
C HIS A 89 -18.83 -20.85 5.32
N VAL A 90 -20.00 -21.47 5.45
CA VAL A 90 -20.56 -21.89 6.73
C VAL A 90 -19.73 -23.03 7.30
N LYS A 91 -19.50 -22.97 8.61
CA LYS A 91 -18.82 -24.01 9.39
C LYS A 91 -19.86 -24.61 10.30
N ASP A 92 -19.77 -25.91 10.57
CA ASP A 92 -20.67 -26.58 11.51
C ASP A 92 -20.30 -26.22 12.95
N GLN A 93 -20.63 -24.99 13.33
CA GLN A 93 -20.37 -24.39 14.64
C GLN A 93 -21.61 -23.65 15.10
N SER A 94 -21.95 -23.83 16.37
CA SER A 94 -23.05 -23.11 17.01
C SER A 94 -22.75 -22.80 18.47
N VAL A 95 -23.34 -21.72 18.96
CA VAL A 95 -23.27 -21.30 20.36
C VAL A 95 -24.68 -21.21 20.91
N LYS A 96 -24.90 -21.75 22.11
CA LYS A 96 -26.17 -21.57 22.83
C LYS A 96 -26.13 -20.26 23.61
N LEU A 97 -27.07 -19.37 23.30
CA LEU A 97 -27.32 -18.12 24.02
C LEU A 97 -28.70 -18.23 24.70
N GLY A 98 -28.68 -18.62 25.98
CA GLY A 98 -29.91 -18.94 26.71
C GLY A 98 -30.64 -20.13 26.10
N GLN A 99 -31.86 -19.91 25.62
CA GLN A 99 -32.67 -20.94 24.96
C GLN A 99 -32.45 -21.03 23.43
N HIS A 100 -31.70 -20.09 22.85
CA HIS A 100 -31.49 -20.03 21.40
C HIS A 100 -30.14 -20.64 21.02
N ALA A 101 -30.13 -21.44 19.96
CA ALA A 101 -28.89 -21.86 19.30
C ALA A 101 -28.62 -20.88 18.15
N VAL A 102 -27.44 -20.25 18.16
CA VAL A 102 -26.97 -19.35 17.10
C VAL A 102 -25.89 -20.07 16.33
N SER A 103 -26.13 -20.34 15.06
CA SER A 103 -25.17 -21.01 14.16
C SER A 103 -24.19 -20.02 13.54
N HIS A 104 -23.07 -20.53 12.99
CA HIS A 104 -22.15 -19.71 12.20
C HIS A 104 -22.85 -19.05 11.01
N PHE A 105 -23.84 -19.73 10.40
CA PHE A 105 -24.67 -19.16 9.34
C PHE A 105 -25.46 -17.95 9.83
N ASP A 106 -26.10 -18.03 11.00
CA ASP A 106 -26.88 -16.92 11.56
C ASP A 106 -26.01 -15.70 11.82
N VAL A 107 -24.78 -15.91 12.29
CA VAL A 107 -23.80 -14.84 12.54
C VAL A 107 -23.39 -14.17 11.23
N LEU A 108 -22.98 -14.94 10.21
CA LEU A 108 -22.58 -14.39 8.91
C LEU A 108 -23.73 -13.63 8.24
N ARG A 109 -24.93 -14.22 8.25
CA ARG A 109 -26.14 -13.62 7.71
C ARG A 109 -26.48 -12.31 8.42
N ALA A 110 -26.43 -12.30 9.75
CA ALA A 110 -26.67 -11.10 10.53
C ALA A 110 -25.61 -10.02 10.25
N HIS A 111 -24.33 -10.38 10.08
CA HIS A 111 -23.26 -9.43 9.79
C HIS A 111 -23.43 -8.71 8.44
N LEU A 112 -23.85 -9.44 7.41
CA LEU A 112 -24.07 -8.88 6.07
C LEU A 112 -25.35 -8.04 6.01
N LEU A 113 -26.42 -8.46 6.69
CA LEU A 113 -27.72 -7.80 6.65
C LEU A 113 -27.89 -6.66 7.67
N SER A 114 -27.18 -6.71 8.80
CA SER A 114 -27.29 -5.73 9.88
C SER A 114 -26.12 -4.76 9.88
N ALA A 115 -26.31 -3.55 10.42
CA ALA A 115 -25.30 -2.49 10.51
C ALA A 115 -24.19 -2.76 11.56
N CYS A 116 -23.60 -3.95 11.54
CA CYS A 116 -22.50 -4.35 12.43
C CYS A 116 -21.14 -4.14 11.75
N THR A 117 -20.86 -2.93 11.25
CA THR A 117 -19.56 -2.59 10.65
C THR A 117 -18.83 -1.60 11.55
N PRO A 118 -17.59 -1.89 11.97
CA PRO A 118 -16.80 -0.92 12.71
C PRO A 118 -16.57 0.34 11.85
N PRO A 119 -16.63 1.54 12.42
CA PRO A 119 -16.37 2.78 11.70
C PRO A 119 -14.95 2.79 11.12
N THR A 120 -14.81 3.24 9.88
CA THR A 120 -13.56 3.14 9.10
C THR A 120 -12.39 3.92 9.70
N ASN A 121 -12.67 4.99 10.46
CA ASN A 121 -11.67 5.97 10.93
C ASN A 121 -11.73 6.22 12.45
N GLU A 122 -12.46 5.40 13.21
CA GLU A 122 -12.63 5.60 14.65
C GLU A 122 -12.14 4.35 15.40
N THR A 123 -11.48 4.56 16.54
CA THR A 123 -11.02 3.45 17.38
C THR A 123 -12.21 2.69 17.96
N LEU A 124 -12.03 1.40 18.23
CA LEU A 124 -13.06 0.58 18.85
C LEU A 124 -13.50 1.16 20.20
N GLU A 125 -12.57 1.74 20.97
CA GLU A 125 -12.87 2.42 22.23
C GLU A 125 -13.81 3.61 22.03
N ALA A 126 -13.53 4.49 21.07
CA ALA A 126 -14.35 5.66 20.80
C ALA A 126 -15.76 5.26 20.32
N PHE A 127 -15.84 4.23 19.47
CA PHE A 127 -17.12 3.64 19.05
C PHE A 127 -17.93 3.07 20.23
N ILE A 128 -17.28 2.39 21.18
CA ILE A 128 -17.94 1.84 22.37
C ILE A 128 -18.43 2.98 23.26
N ASP A 129 -17.65 4.04 23.45
CA ASP A 129 -17.98 5.14 24.36
C ASP A 129 -19.22 5.94 23.93
N ARG A 130 -19.40 6.13 22.62
CA ARG A 130 -20.58 6.78 22.04
C ARG A 130 -21.81 5.86 21.95
N SER A 131 -21.64 4.55 22.17
CA SER A 131 -22.73 3.60 22.06
C SER A 131 -23.70 3.72 23.24
N PRO A 132 -25.03 3.74 23.01
CA PRO A 132 -26.01 3.71 24.09
C PRO A 132 -25.90 2.44 24.96
N ASN A 133 -25.26 1.39 24.46
CA ASN A 133 -25.05 0.13 25.15
C ASN A 133 -23.61 -0.05 25.69
N LYS A 134 -22.86 1.04 25.89
CA LYS A 134 -21.43 1.00 26.27
C LYS A 134 -21.10 0.07 27.44
N ASP A 135 -21.92 0.08 28.50
CA ASP A 135 -21.64 -0.70 29.72
C ASP A 135 -21.83 -2.20 29.47
N SER A 136 -22.84 -2.57 28.68
CA SER A 136 -23.10 -3.94 28.26
C SER A 136 -22.01 -4.44 27.31
N LEU A 137 -21.55 -3.60 26.37
CA LEU A 137 -20.47 -3.92 25.45
C LEU A 137 -19.14 -4.16 26.19
N ARG A 138 -18.80 -3.30 27.16
CA ARG A 138 -17.60 -3.47 27.99
C ARG A 138 -17.65 -4.75 28.82
N LYS A 139 -18.76 -5.01 29.51
CA LYS A 139 -18.96 -6.27 30.25
C LYS A 139 -18.83 -7.48 29.34
N LEU A 140 -19.43 -7.45 28.15
CA LEU A 140 -19.31 -8.54 27.18
C LEU A 140 -17.85 -8.74 26.76
N ALA A 141 -17.12 -7.66 26.45
CA ALA A 141 -15.71 -7.71 26.07
C ALA A 141 -14.84 -8.33 27.18
N GLU A 142 -15.05 -7.95 28.44
CA GLU A 142 -14.35 -8.54 29.60
C GLU A 142 -14.59 -10.05 29.71
N HIS A 143 -15.83 -10.51 29.47
CA HIS A 143 -16.17 -11.93 29.51
C HIS A 143 -15.64 -12.72 28.30
N LEU A 144 -15.50 -12.08 27.14
CA LEU A 144 -14.99 -12.72 25.92
C LEU A 144 -13.45 -12.78 25.89
N ASN A 145 -12.76 -11.79 26.46
CA ASN A 145 -11.31 -11.69 26.46
C ASN A 145 -10.56 -12.99 26.88
N PRO A 146 -10.97 -13.73 27.93
CA PRO A 146 -10.30 -14.98 28.30
C PRO A 146 -10.57 -16.15 27.34
N VAL A 147 -11.63 -16.08 26.54
CA VAL A 147 -12.06 -17.15 25.62
C VAL A 147 -11.56 -16.91 24.20
N LEU A 148 -11.34 -15.64 23.84
CA LEU A 148 -10.73 -15.27 22.59
C LEU A 148 -9.27 -15.73 22.60
N LYS A 149 -8.91 -16.59 21.65
CA LYS A 149 -7.49 -16.81 21.35
C LYS A 149 -6.94 -15.43 20.97
N LYS A 150 -5.92 -14.97 21.72
CA LYS A 150 -5.13 -13.83 21.27
C LYS A 150 -4.73 -14.13 19.83
N ALA A 151 -5.16 -13.29 18.90
CA ALA A 151 -4.63 -13.34 17.56
C ALA A 151 -3.11 -13.34 17.71
N LYS A 152 -2.41 -14.15 16.89
CA LYS A 152 -0.97 -13.88 16.73
C LYS A 152 -0.88 -12.37 16.44
N PRO A 153 0.00 -11.62 17.11
CA PRO A 153 0.22 -10.24 16.69
C PRO A 153 0.41 -10.31 15.18
N ASP A 154 -0.44 -9.59 14.42
CA ASP A 154 -0.26 -9.51 12.99
C ASP A 154 1.22 -9.17 12.77
N GLU A 155 1.87 -9.90 11.86
CA GLU A 155 3.19 -9.48 11.39
C GLU A 155 3.07 -7.99 11.05
N SER A 156 4.02 -7.18 11.52
CA SER A 156 3.92 -5.72 11.42
C SER A 156 3.48 -5.34 9.99
N PRO A 157 2.41 -4.55 9.82
CA PRO A 157 1.98 -4.12 8.47
C PRO A 157 3.04 -3.24 7.79
N LEU A 158 4.06 -2.80 8.54
CA LEU A 158 5.21 -2.10 8.03
C LEU A 158 6.00 -2.99 7.05
N ALA A 159 6.38 -2.42 5.92
CA ALA A 159 7.05 -3.07 4.79
C ALA A 159 6.22 -4.10 4.01
N ARG A 160 5.02 -4.42 4.48
CA ARG A 160 4.08 -5.34 3.83
C ARG A 160 2.88 -4.62 3.23
N ASP A 161 2.22 -3.78 4.02
CA ASP A 161 1.02 -3.05 3.62
C ASP A 161 1.26 -1.54 3.61
N TRP A 162 2.25 -1.07 4.39
CA TRP A 162 2.63 0.33 4.45
C TRP A 162 4.12 0.53 4.24
N THR A 163 4.48 1.62 3.58
CA THR A 163 5.86 2.13 3.62
C THR A 163 6.17 2.69 5.01
N LEU A 164 7.45 2.95 5.29
CA LEU A 164 7.84 3.58 6.56
C LEU A 164 7.28 5.01 6.68
N THR A 165 7.15 5.72 5.56
CA THR A 165 6.60 7.08 5.54
C THR A 165 5.11 7.07 5.85
N GLU A 166 4.35 6.14 5.26
CA GLU A 166 2.92 5.97 5.55
C GLU A 166 2.68 5.55 7.01
N TRP A 167 3.54 4.69 7.56
CA TRP A 167 3.48 4.32 8.97
C TRP A 167 3.74 5.53 9.88
N CYS A 168 4.74 6.37 9.57
CA CYS A 168 5.02 7.61 10.28
C CYS A 168 3.81 8.57 10.20
N ASP A 169 3.23 8.76 9.03
CA ASP A 169 2.10 9.68 8.85
C ASP A 169 0.88 9.24 9.66
N ARG A 170 0.62 7.93 9.72
CA ARG A 170 -0.49 7.37 10.53
C ARG A 170 -0.22 7.41 12.02
N THR A 171 1.01 7.09 12.44
CA THR A 171 1.34 6.88 13.86
C THR A 171 1.75 8.17 14.56
N LEU A 172 2.49 9.02 13.84
CA LEU A 172 3.08 10.26 14.34
C LEU A 172 2.33 11.50 13.82
N LEU A 173 1.29 11.33 13.01
CA LEU A 173 0.49 12.41 12.42
C LEU A 173 1.35 13.39 11.60
N THR A 174 2.31 12.84 10.86
CA THR A 174 3.19 13.61 9.96
C THR A 174 2.61 13.72 8.54
N GLN A 175 3.31 14.43 7.67
CA GLN A 175 3.01 14.56 6.23
C GLN A 175 4.24 14.24 5.38
N LEU A 176 4.99 13.21 5.77
CA LEU A 176 6.24 12.82 5.13
C LEU A 176 6.01 12.29 3.72
N THR A 177 4.94 11.52 3.51
CA THR A 177 4.60 10.96 2.18
C THR A 177 4.40 12.09 1.17
N ASP A 178 3.54 13.07 1.48
CA ASP A 178 3.31 14.23 0.63
C ASP A 178 4.58 15.05 0.36
N ALA A 179 5.47 15.19 1.36
CA ALA A 179 6.71 15.94 1.21
C ALA A 179 7.70 15.22 0.28
N ILE A 180 7.85 13.90 0.43
CA ILE A 180 8.73 13.07 -0.40
C ILE A 180 8.18 12.98 -1.82
N ASP A 181 6.88 12.76 -1.98
CA ASP A 181 6.25 12.65 -3.29
C ASP A 181 6.45 13.92 -4.12
N ARG A 182 6.29 15.10 -3.52
CA ARG A 182 6.56 16.38 -4.20
C ARG A 182 7.99 16.50 -4.69
N GLU A 183 8.96 16.03 -3.91
CA GLU A 183 10.36 16.03 -4.33
C GLU A 183 10.60 15.04 -5.48
N ILE A 184 10.10 13.81 -5.38
CA ILE A 184 10.25 12.83 -6.45
C ILE A 184 9.58 13.33 -7.75
N VAL A 185 8.35 13.84 -7.66
CA VAL A 185 7.61 14.41 -8.80
C VAL A 185 8.42 15.55 -9.45
N LYS A 186 8.94 16.50 -8.68
CA LYS A 186 9.78 17.60 -9.17
C LYS A 186 10.96 17.09 -10.01
N TRP A 187 11.66 16.07 -9.52
CA TRP A 187 12.83 15.51 -10.21
C TRP A 187 12.43 14.68 -11.43
N CYS A 188 11.35 13.91 -11.33
CA CYS A 188 10.80 13.16 -12.46
C CYS A 188 10.36 14.11 -13.59
N GLU A 189 9.65 15.20 -13.28
CA GLU A 189 9.26 16.22 -14.26
C GLU A 189 10.48 16.78 -15.01
N ALA A 190 11.51 17.19 -14.28
CA ALA A 190 12.72 17.76 -14.88
C ALA A 190 13.51 16.75 -15.73
N PHE A 191 13.64 15.50 -15.27
CA PHE A 191 14.39 14.48 -15.99
C PHE A 191 13.67 14.01 -17.24
N LEU A 192 12.35 13.87 -17.15
CA LEU A 192 11.53 13.28 -18.20
C LEU A 192 11.09 14.30 -19.26
N ASP A 193 11.34 15.60 -19.02
CA ASP A 193 11.10 16.69 -19.97
C ASP A 193 11.68 16.41 -21.35
N GLU A 194 10.81 16.32 -22.37
CA GLU A 194 11.18 16.06 -23.76
C GLU A 194 11.61 17.33 -24.52
N GLY A 195 12.24 18.29 -23.82
CA GLY A 195 12.67 19.56 -24.40
C GLY A 195 11.55 20.59 -24.48
N HIS A 196 10.52 20.47 -23.63
CA HIS A 196 9.54 21.53 -23.45
C HIS A 196 10.11 22.68 -22.62
N ALA A 197 10.99 22.37 -21.66
CA ALA A 197 11.77 23.37 -20.96
C ALA A 197 12.85 23.95 -21.88
N VAL A 198 13.06 25.26 -21.78
CA VAL A 198 14.17 25.94 -22.48
C VAL A 198 15.52 25.37 -22.04
N TRP A 199 15.60 24.90 -20.79
CA TRP A 199 16.82 24.39 -20.18
C TRP A 199 16.65 22.91 -19.89
N ALA A 200 17.44 22.07 -20.56
CA ALA A 200 17.49 20.64 -20.27
C ALA A 200 18.16 20.36 -18.92
N MET A 201 17.76 19.28 -18.26
CA MET A 201 18.41 18.80 -17.05
C MET A 201 19.89 18.48 -17.32
N PRO A 202 20.84 19.10 -16.61
CA PRO A 202 22.26 18.76 -16.73
C PRO A 202 22.54 17.30 -16.37
N GLU A 203 23.52 16.70 -17.05
CA GLU A 203 24.00 15.33 -16.81
C GLU A 203 22.93 14.23 -16.99
N ARG A 204 21.79 14.56 -17.63
CA ARG A 204 20.69 13.62 -17.87
C ARG A 204 21.13 12.35 -18.60
N GLU A 205 22.10 12.45 -19.51
CA GLU A 205 22.67 11.35 -20.25
C GLU A 205 23.39 10.30 -19.39
N LYS A 206 23.72 10.63 -18.13
CA LYS A 206 24.31 9.72 -17.15
C LYS A 206 23.27 8.94 -16.33
N GLY A 207 21.99 9.16 -16.59
CA GLY A 207 20.88 8.50 -15.91
C GLY A 207 20.30 9.32 -14.74
N PHE A 208 19.08 8.94 -14.33
CA PHE A 208 18.27 9.68 -13.35
C PHE A 208 19.00 9.90 -12.03
N TYR A 209 19.52 8.82 -11.44
CA TYR A 209 20.17 8.87 -10.12
C TYR A 209 21.39 9.79 -10.11
N HIS A 210 22.25 9.71 -11.13
CA HIS A 210 23.44 10.55 -11.22
C HIS A 210 23.05 12.03 -11.38
N ALA A 211 22.13 12.33 -12.30
CA ALA A 211 21.69 13.70 -12.54
C ALA A 211 21.01 14.29 -11.28
N TRP A 212 20.18 13.51 -10.60
CA TRP A 212 19.57 13.88 -9.32
C TRP A 212 20.63 14.16 -8.25
N LYS A 213 21.58 13.24 -8.04
CA LYS A 213 22.61 13.37 -6.99
C LYS A 213 23.47 14.62 -7.19
N SER A 214 23.91 14.89 -8.42
CA SER A 214 24.70 16.09 -8.76
C SER A 214 23.96 17.39 -8.44
N LEU A 215 22.66 17.46 -8.78
CA LEU A 215 21.88 18.70 -8.69
C LEU A 215 21.24 18.89 -7.31
N ALA A 216 20.74 17.82 -6.69
CA ALA A 216 20.09 17.87 -5.38
C ALA A 216 21.07 18.29 -4.26
N ALA A 217 22.37 17.98 -4.40
CA ALA A 217 23.40 18.44 -3.47
C ALA A 217 23.51 19.98 -3.41
N LEU A 218 23.11 20.68 -4.48
CA LEU A 218 23.14 22.14 -4.58
C LEU A 218 21.87 22.80 -4.02
N GLU A 219 20.86 22.03 -3.62
CA GLU A 219 19.62 22.57 -3.07
C GLU A 219 19.77 22.97 -1.59
N TRP A 220 19.08 24.06 -1.20
CA TRP A 220 19.19 24.60 0.16
C TRP A 220 18.65 23.62 1.21
N SER A 221 17.52 22.93 0.94
CA SER A 221 16.96 21.91 1.84
C SER A 221 15.82 21.09 1.20
N PRO A 222 16.12 20.03 0.44
CA PRO A 222 15.09 19.09 0.01
C PRO A 222 14.43 18.46 1.25
N CYS A 223 13.09 18.43 1.29
CA CYS A 223 12.29 17.93 2.42
C CYS A 223 12.60 18.53 3.80
N GLY A 224 13.21 19.71 3.90
CA GLY A 224 13.59 20.29 5.21
C GLY A 224 14.72 19.52 5.92
N ILE A 225 15.46 18.66 5.20
CA ILE A 225 16.54 17.86 5.76
C ILE A 225 17.76 18.75 6.04
N ALA A 226 18.16 18.82 7.31
CA ALA A 226 19.38 19.49 7.71
C ALA A 226 20.62 18.76 7.18
N ASN A 227 21.64 19.55 6.78
CA ASN A 227 22.90 19.08 6.20
C ASN A 227 22.71 18.20 4.93
N ASN A 228 21.69 18.52 4.11
CA ASN A 228 21.35 17.72 2.93
C ASN A 228 22.54 17.55 1.97
N THR A 229 23.29 18.61 1.67
CA THR A 229 24.41 18.57 0.73
C THR A 229 25.42 17.50 1.10
N ARG A 230 25.87 17.50 2.37
CA ARG A 230 26.81 16.50 2.88
C ARG A 230 26.24 15.09 2.91
N LYS A 231 24.92 14.93 3.06
CA LYS A 231 24.27 13.62 3.05
C LYS A 231 24.21 13.07 1.62
N ILE A 232 23.83 13.90 0.66
CA ILE A 232 23.74 13.54 -0.76
C ILE A 232 25.12 13.24 -1.35
N GLU A 233 26.13 14.07 -1.03
CA GLU A 233 27.53 13.86 -1.45
C GLU A 233 28.12 12.53 -0.95
N ARG A 234 27.63 12.01 0.18
CA ARG A 234 28.08 10.74 0.77
C ARG A 234 27.42 9.51 0.18
N LEU A 235 26.32 9.67 -0.56
CA LEU A 235 25.65 8.55 -1.19
C LEU A 235 26.61 7.83 -2.13
N PRO A 236 26.46 6.51 -2.33
CA PRO A 236 27.22 5.78 -3.34
C PRO A 236 27.05 6.37 -4.75
N GLU A 237 28.03 6.14 -5.64
CA GLU A 237 27.90 6.52 -7.06
C GLU A 237 26.97 5.57 -7.82
N SER A 238 26.90 4.30 -7.41
CA SER A 238 25.98 3.32 -7.97
C SER A 238 24.60 3.46 -7.32
N PRO A 239 23.51 3.52 -8.12
CA PRO A 239 22.15 3.48 -7.58
C PRO A 239 21.83 2.15 -6.87
N GLU A 240 22.42 1.04 -7.32
CA GLU A 240 22.25 -0.28 -6.69
C GLU A 240 22.83 -0.30 -5.28
N GLU A 241 24.05 0.24 -5.11
CA GLU A 241 24.69 0.37 -3.79
C GLU A 241 23.93 1.32 -2.88
N ALA A 242 23.49 2.46 -3.41
CA ALA A 242 22.69 3.42 -2.66
C ALA A 242 21.37 2.78 -2.18
N LEU A 243 20.67 2.05 -3.05
CA LEU A 243 19.44 1.36 -2.69
C LEU A 243 19.67 0.31 -1.60
N LEU A 244 20.70 -0.53 -1.74
CA LEU A 244 21.02 -1.55 -0.75
C LEU A 244 21.36 -0.93 0.61
N GLU A 245 22.22 0.09 0.65
CA GLU A 245 22.57 0.81 1.88
C GLU A 245 21.32 1.38 2.57
N HIS A 246 20.38 1.93 1.82
CA HIS A 246 19.16 2.52 2.41
C HIS A 246 18.19 1.45 2.89
N LEU A 247 18.06 0.31 2.20
CA LEU A 247 17.27 -0.83 2.68
C LEU A 247 17.83 -1.37 4.01
N GLU A 248 19.16 -1.40 4.17
CA GLU A 248 19.82 -1.80 5.41
C GLU A 248 19.64 -0.77 6.53
N VAL A 249 19.84 0.52 6.24
CA VAL A 249 19.66 1.62 7.22
C VAL A 249 18.21 1.70 7.70
N LEU A 250 17.24 1.44 6.82
CA LEU A 250 15.81 1.36 7.17
C LEU A 250 15.47 0.07 7.92
N GLY A 251 16.36 -0.91 7.97
CA GLY A 251 16.15 -2.19 8.64
C GLY A 251 15.11 -3.07 7.97
N ILE A 252 14.96 -2.99 6.64
CA ILE A 252 14.00 -3.79 5.89
C ILE A 252 14.54 -5.23 5.72
N PRO A 253 13.85 -6.25 6.28
CA PRO A 253 14.26 -7.64 6.16
C PRO A 253 14.33 -8.09 4.70
N GLU A 254 15.28 -8.96 4.36
CA GLU A 254 15.50 -9.42 2.97
C GLU A 254 14.23 -10.00 2.35
N GLU A 255 13.48 -10.78 3.13
CA GLU A 255 12.22 -11.40 2.73
C GLU A 255 11.10 -10.39 2.45
N MET A 256 11.21 -9.15 2.93
CA MET A 256 10.22 -8.09 2.74
C MET A 256 10.65 -7.07 1.67
N ARG A 257 11.89 -7.10 1.18
CA ARG A 257 12.41 -6.06 0.28
C ARG A 257 11.60 -5.94 -1.01
N GLN A 258 11.20 -7.05 -1.63
CA GLN A 258 10.41 -7.01 -2.87
C GLN A 258 9.06 -6.31 -2.64
N ASP A 259 8.33 -6.71 -1.60
CA ASP A 259 7.03 -6.12 -1.26
C ASP A 259 7.17 -4.64 -0.88
N TYR A 260 8.22 -4.28 -0.13
CA TYR A 260 8.53 -2.90 0.23
C TYR A 260 8.80 -2.03 -1.00
N LEU A 261 9.63 -2.52 -1.93
CA LEU A 261 9.91 -1.81 -3.18
C LEU A 261 8.66 -1.69 -4.06
N SER A 262 7.79 -2.71 -4.06
CA SER A 262 6.51 -2.69 -4.76
C SER A 262 5.60 -1.58 -4.21
N LEU A 263 5.55 -1.39 -2.89
CA LEU A 263 4.83 -0.28 -2.26
C LEU A 263 5.41 1.08 -2.67
N GLN A 264 6.73 1.24 -2.65
CA GLN A 264 7.41 2.48 -3.05
C GLN A 264 7.14 2.84 -4.53
N LEU A 265 7.19 1.85 -5.43
CA LEU A 265 6.90 2.05 -6.85
C LEU A 265 5.42 2.38 -7.09
N ALA A 266 4.51 1.75 -6.33
CA ALA A 266 3.09 1.97 -6.49
C ALA A 266 2.62 3.34 -5.94
N ALA A 267 3.32 3.89 -4.94
CA ALA A 267 3.03 5.23 -4.38
C ALA A 267 2.99 6.32 -5.47
N LEU A 268 3.92 6.28 -6.43
CA LEU A 268 3.95 7.14 -7.60
C LEU A 268 3.86 6.32 -8.90
N CYS A 269 2.89 5.41 -8.97
CA CYS A 269 2.77 4.44 -10.07
C CYS A 269 2.87 5.07 -11.46
N GLY A 270 2.31 6.26 -11.70
CA GLY A 270 2.41 6.95 -12.98
C GLY A 270 3.86 7.28 -13.39
N TRP A 271 4.64 7.85 -12.47
CA TRP A 271 6.05 8.20 -12.71
C TRP A 271 6.93 6.95 -12.78
N ALA A 272 6.72 6.01 -11.86
CA ALA A 272 7.48 4.77 -11.82
C ALA A 272 7.27 3.94 -13.10
N SER A 273 6.04 3.82 -13.57
CA SER A 273 5.72 3.12 -14.82
C SER A 273 6.28 3.83 -16.05
N PHE A 274 6.34 5.17 -16.04
CA PHE A 274 6.95 5.92 -17.14
C PHE A 274 8.47 5.75 -17.20
N ILE A 275 9.14 5.68 -16.05
CA ILE A 275 10.58 5.38 -15.97
C ILE A 275 10.85 3.93 -16.41
N ASN A 276 10.08 2.96 -15.89
CA ASN A 276 10.22 1.54 -16.24
C ASN A 276 10.07 1.28 -17.75
N TRP A 277 9.31 2.13 -18.45
CA TRP A 277 9.22 2.08 -19.91
C TRP A 277 10.52 2.53 -20.62
N ARG A 278 11.19 3.59 -20.14
CA ARG A 278 12.33 4.19 -20.84
C ARG A 278 13.61 3.36 -20.77
N GLY A 279 13.68 2.38 -19.86
CA GLY A 279 14.85 1.52 -19.65
C GLY A 279 15.86 2.11 -18.67
#